data_AF-A0A2N7XTN1-F1
#
_entry.id   AF-A0A2N7XTN1-F1
#
_cell.length_a   1.000
_cell.length_b   1.000
_cell.length_c   1.000
_cell.angle_alpha   90.00
_cell.angle_beta   90.00
_cell.angle_gamma   90.00
#
_symmetry.space_group_name_H-M   'P 1'
#
loop_
_entity.id
_entity.type
_entity.pdbx_description
1 polymer ?
#
loop_
_entity_poly.entity_id
_entity_poly.type
_entity_poly.pdbx_seq_one_letter_code
_entity_poly.pdbx_strand_id
1 'polypeptide(L)' 'RHCDHDMFRLWWEGNLDRGVMFHPGAYENLFVSFAHSQDDIDETLDIARQVVRAMTL' A
#
# COMPACT_ATOMS: atom_id res chain seq x y z
N ARG A 1 9.99 -13.34 -8.07
CA ARG A 1 9.33 -14.39 -8.90
C ARG A 1 8.20 -15.14 -8.18
N HIS A 2 7.99 -14.95 -6.87
CA HIS A 2 7.04 -15.74 -6.06
C HIS A 2 5.86 -14.90 -5.53
N CYS A 3 5.64 -13.70 -6.07
CA CYS A 3 4.49 -12.87 -5.71
C CYS A 3 3.21 -13.43 -6.35
N ASP A 4 2.14 -13.47 -5.57
CA ASP A 4 0.78 -13.53 -6.10
C ASP A 4 0.39 -12.13 -6.60
N HIS A 5 0.38 -11.98 -7.93
CA HIS A 5 0.16 -10.69 -8.58
C HIS A 5 -1.29 -10.21 -8.47
N ASP A 6 -2.27 -11.11 -8.35
CA ASP A 6 -3.67 -10.72 -8.19
C ASP A 6 -3.92 -10.18 -6.78
N MET A 7 -3.37 -10.85 -5.77
CA MET A 7 -3.38 -10.36 -4.39
C MET A 7 -2.66 -9.02 -4.27
N PHE A 8 -1.50 -8.86 -4.91
CA PHE A 8 -0.78 -7.57 -4.90
C PHE A 8 -1.58 -6.47 -5.58
N ARG A 9 -2.21 -6.75 -6.74
CA ARG A 9 -3.03 -5.77 -7.46
C ARG A 9 -4.20 -5.29 -6.61
N LEU A 10 -4.93 -6.21 -5.95
CA LEU A 10 -6.04 -5.86 -5.06
C LEU A 10 -5.60 -5.00 -3.88
N TRP A 11 -4.45 -5.34 -3.29
CA TRP A 11 -3.87 -4.52 -2.22
C TRP A 11 -3.47 -3.13 -2.73
N TRP A 12 -2.80 -3.06 -3.88
CA TRP A 12 -2.36 -1.79 -4.48
C TRP A 12 -3.56 -0.88 -4.84
N GLU A 13 -4.57 -1.40 -5.55
CA GLU A 13 -5.79 -0.67 -5.89
C GLU A 13 -6.51 -0.20 -4.62
N GLY A 14 -6.63 -1.06 -3.60
CA GLY A 14 -7.27 -0.71 -2.34
C GLY A 14 -6.58 0.42 -1.58
N ASN A 15 -5.24 0.51 -1.65
CA ASN A 15 -4.49 1.63 -1.08
C ASN A 15 -4.68 2.91 -1.91
N LEU A 16 -4.65 2.78 -3.24
CA LEU A 16 -4.84 3.90 -4.16
C LEU A 16 -6.22 4.57 -3.98
N ASP A 17 -7.28 3.76 -3.85
CA ASP A 17 -8.65 4.22 -3.58
C ASP A 17 -8.78 4.98 -2.24
N ARG A 18 -7.84 4.76 -1.31
CA ARG A 18 -7.78 5.41 0.00
C ARG A 18 -6.75 6.56 0.05
N GLY A 19 -6.19 6.94 -1.09
CA GLY A 19 -5.29 8.09 -1.20
C GLY A 19 -3.81 7.78 -1.03
N VAL A 20 -3.43 6.50 -0.90
CA VAL A 20 -2.01 6.09 -0.78
C VAL A 20 -1.54 5.47 -2.10
N MET A 21 -0.69 6.21 -2.81
CA MET A 21 -0.12 5.73 -4.07
C MET A 21 1.19 4.98 -3.82
N PHE A 22 1.14 3.64 -3.89
CA PHE A 22 2.33 2.82 -4.05
C PHE A 22 2.65 2.59 -5.52
N HIS A 23 3.89 2.19 -5.80
CA HIS A 23 4.26 1.73 -7.14
C HIS A 23 3.45 0.47 -7.50
N PRO A 24 2.89 0.36 -8.73
CA PRO A 24 2.04 -0.79 -9.14
C PRO A 24 2.82 -2.10 -9.38
N GLY A 25 4.14 -2.10 -9.13
CA GLY A 25 5.03 -3.23 -9.35
C GLY A 25 5.38 -3.94 -8.05
N ALA A 26 5.05 -5.23 -7.93
CA ALA A 26 5.25 -6.02 -6.71
C ALA A 26 6.73 -6.28 -6.33
N TYR A 27 7.67 -5.94 -7.20
CA TYR A 27 9.11 -6.13 -6.98
C TYR A 27 9.87 -4.80 -6.95
N GLU A 28 9.15 -3.71 -6.77
CA GLU A 28 9.73 -2.36 -6.71
C GLU A 28 9.88 -1.89 -5.27
N ASN A 29 10.81 -0.95 -5.09
CA ASN A 29 11.04 -0.34 -3.79
C ASN A 29 10.03 0.79 -3.52
N LEU A 30 9.85 1.11 -2.25
CA LEU A 30 9.15 2.30 -1.80
C LEU A 30 10.17 3.36 -1.38
N PHE A 31 9.91 4.61 -1.73
CA PHE A 31 10.78 5.73 -1.40
C PHE A 31 10.03 6.70 -0.50
N VAL A 32 10.68 7.12 0.59
CA VAL A 32 10.21 8.17 1.48
C VAL A 32 11.08 9.42 1.29
N SER A 33 10.57 10.56 1.74
CA SER A 33 11.27 11.84 1.68
C SER A 33 11.08 12.62 2.97
N PHE A 34 11.90 13.64 3.22
CA PHE A 34 11.74 14.53 4.37
C PHE A 34 10.43 15.33 4.37
N ALA A 35 9.69 15.37 3.26
CA ALA A 35 8.34 15.92 3.22
C ALA A 35 7.29 15.05 3.94
N HIS A 36 7.55 13.74 4.15
CA HIS A 36 6.66 12.87 4.91
C HIS A 36 6.92 13.07 6.40
N SER A 37 5.89 13.49 7.12
CA SER A 37 5.86 13.55 8.57
C SER A 37 5.66 12.16 9.19
N GLN A 38 5.76 12.07 10.52
CA GLN A 38 5.43 10.83 11.23
C GLN A 38 3.94 10.48 11.06
N ASP A 39 3.06 11.49 11.06
CA ASP A 39 1.62 11.31 10.90
C ASP A 39 1.29 10.75 9.50
N ASP A 40 1.96 11.23 8.45
CA ASP A 40 1.79 10.69 7.08
C ASP A 40 2.14 9.20 7.02
N ILE A 41 3.19 8.79 7.74
CA ILE A 41 3.63 7.38 7.81
C ILE A 41 2.62 6.55 8.58
N ASP A 42 2.14 7.04 9.72
CA ASP A 42 1.17 6.33 10.56
C ASP A 42 -0.17 6.15 9.82
N GLU A 43 -0.66 7.19 9.16
CA GLU A 43 -1.86 7.12 8.31
C GLU A 43 -1.69 6.13 7.15
N THR A 44 -0.55 6.18 6.45
CA THR A 44 -0.22 5.23 5.37
C THR A 44 -0.26 3.78 5.86
N LEU A 45 0.31 3.49 7.03
CA LEU A 45 0.32 2.15 7.61
C LEU A 45 -1.08 1.71 8.05
N ASP A 46 -1.89 2.60 8.60
CA ASP A 46 -3.25 2.30 9.00
C ASP A 46 -4.15 1.99 7.80
N ILE A 47 -4.04 2.77 6.72
CA ILE A 47 -4.72 2.50 5.46
C ILE A 47 -4.32 1.13 4.90
N ALA A 48 -3.01 0.82 4.85
CA ALA A 48 -2.53 -0.46 4.35
C ALA A 48 -3.07 -1.65 5.17
N ARG A 49 -3.17 -1.52 6.50
CA ARG A 49 -3.79 -2.53 7.37
C ARG A 49 -5.29 -2.69 7.10
N GLN A 50 -6.01 -1.59 6.91
CA GLN A 50 -7.44 -1.61 6.61
C GLN A 50 -7.71 -2.31 5.27
N VAL A 51 -6.88 -2.08 4.25
CA VAL A 51 -7.00 -2.75 2.95
C VAL A 51 -6.83 -4.25 3.08
N VAL A 52 -5.79 -4.72 3.79
CA VAL A 52 -5.58 -6.17 4.01
C VAL A 52 -6.75 -6.80 4.75
N ARG A 53 -7.30 -6.12 5.77
CA ARG A 53 -8.50 -6.59 6.48
C ARG A 53 -9.71 -6.69 5.56
N ALA A 54 -9.90 -5.73 4.65
CA ALA A 54 -10.99 -5.73 3.68
C ALA A 54 -10.87 -6.84 2.62
N MET A 55 -9.65 -7.28 2.29
CA MET A 55 -9.40 -8.40 1.36
C MET A 55 -9.69 -9.78 1.97
N THR A 56 -9.85 -9.89 3.30
CA THR A 56 -10.01 -11.18 4.01
C THR A 56 -11.49 -11.52 4.30
N LEU A 57 -12.42 -10.70 3.83
CA LEU A 57 -13.87 -10.93 3.87
C LEU A 57 -14.39 -11.34 2.49
#